data_AF-A0A1F6D835-F1
#
_entry.id   AF-A0A1F6D835-F1
#
_cell.length_a   1.000
_cell.length_b   1.000
_cell.length_c   1.000
_cell.angle_alpha   90.00
_cell.angle_beta   90.00
_cell.angle_gamma   90.00
#
_symmetry.space_group_name_H-M   'P 1'
#
loop_
_entity.id
_entity.type
_entity.pdbx_description
1 polymer ?
#
loop_
_entity_poly.entity_id
_entity_poly.type
_entity_poly.pdbx_seq_one_letter_code
_entity_poly.pdbx_strand_id
1 'polypeptide(L)' 'MTDIKEQTPEELKKAIAEKREALRQFRFGGAGSRTRNVREGRALRKDIARILTELRARELVQAKKTA' A
#
# COMPACT_ATOMS: atom_id res chain seq x y z
N MET A 1 -10.54 -8.27 -0.67
CA MET A 1 -9.45 -7.33 -1.02
C MET A 1 -9.60 -7.02 -2.51
N THR A 2 -10.71 -6.37 -2.87
CA THR A 2 -11.21 -6.32 -4.25
C THR A 2 -11.38 -4.91 -4.78
N ASP A 3 -11.13 -3.88 -3.96
CA ASP A 3 -11.74 -2.58 -4.23
C ASP A 3 -10.71 -1.45 -4.41
N ILE A 4 -9.46 -1.80 -4.74
CA ILE A 4 -8.41 -0.80 -5.09
C ILE A 4 -8.74 -0.11 -6.44
N LYS A 5 -9.55 -0.78 -7.27
CA LYS A 5 -9.96 -0.28 -8.58
C LYS A 5 -11.02 0.81 -8.51
N GLU A 6 -11.86 0.80 -7.48
CA GLU A 6 -12.97 1.76 -7.31
C GLU A 6 -12.52 3.05 -6.59
N GLN A 7 -11.40 2.99 -5.88
CA GLN A 7 -10.87 4.13 -5.13
C GLN A 7 -10.29 5.22 -6.04
N THR A 8 -10.48 6.47 -5.62
CA THR A 8 -9.91 7.63 -6.29
C THR A 8 -8.38 7.66 -6.11
N PRO A 9 -7.61 8.27 -7.04
CA PRO A 9 -6.16 8.35 -6.89
C PRO A 9 -5.72 9.09 -5.61
N GLU A 10 -6.57 9.97 -5.07
CA GLU A 10 -6.33 10.66 -3.79
C GLU A 10 -6.51 9.73 -2.59
N GLU A 11 -7.58 8.93 -2.58
CA GLU A 11 -7.80 7.89 -1.56
C GLU A 11 -6.68 6.86 -1.55
N LEU A 12 -6.21 6.45 -2.73
CA LEU A 12 -5.08 5.52 -2.85
C LEU A 12 -3.79 6.09 -2.23
N LYS A 13 -3.54 7.40 -2.41
CA LYS A 13 -2.39 8.08 -1.78
C LYS A 13 -2.53 8.17 -0.27
N LYS A 14 -3.73 8.46 0.25
CA LYS A 14 -4.02 8.45 1.69
C LYS A 14 -3.83 7.06 2.29
N ALA A 15 -4.37 6.03 1.65
CA ALA A 15 -4.22 4.64 2.07
C ALA A 15 -2.75 4.18 2.07
N ILE A 16 -1.93 4.64 1.12
CA ILE A 16 -0.48 4.37 1.14
C ILE A 16 0.17 5.01 2.38
N ALA A 17 -0.17 6.26 2.71
CA ALA A 17 0.41 6.96 3.85
C ALA A 17 0.09 6.24 5.17
N GLU A 18 -1.17 5.85 5.36
CA GLU A 18 -1.63 5.09 6.52
C GLU A 18 -0.95 3.73 6.63
N LYS A 19 -0.89 2.95 5.53
CA LYS A 19 -0.23 1.63 5.54
C LYS A 19 1.27 1.72 5.78
N ARG A 20 1.93 2.80 5.32
CA ARG A 20 3.36 3.06 5.60
C ARG A 20 3.60 3.40 7.06
N GLU A 21 2.69 4.16 7.67
CA GLU A 21 2.74 4.46 9.10
C GLU A 21 2.51 3.20 9.94
N ALA A 22 1.51 2.40 9.61
CA ALA A 22 1.29 1.09 10.24
C ALA A 22 2.52 0.18 10.12
N LEU A 23 3.20 0.19 8.98
CA LEU A 23 4.44 -0.56 8.79
C LEU A 23 5.61 -0.01 9.63
N ARG A 24 5.70 1.31 9.82
CA ARG A 24 6.68 1.91 10.76
C ARG A 24 6.38 1.49 12.18
N GLN A 25 5.15 1.63 12.64
CA GLN A 25 4.73 1.22 13.98
C GLN A 25 4.96 -0.27 14.21
N PHE A 26 4.68 -1.12 13.22
CA PHE A 26 5.00 -2.55 13.26
C PHE A 26 6.51 -2.81 13.41
N ARG A 27 7.36 -2.07 12.69
CA ARG A 27 8.83 -2.20 12.80
C ARG A 27 9.35 -1.75 14.16
N PHE A 28 8.85 -0.63 14.69
CA PHE A 28 9.27 -0.11 15.99
C PHE A 28 8.69 -0.90 17.17
N GLY A 29 7.42 -1.32 17.10
CA GLY A 29 6.78 -2.17 18.12
C GLY A 29 7.35 -3.59 18.19
N GLY A 30 7.94 -4.08 17.10
CA GLY A 30 8.68 -5.35 17.07
C GLY A 30 10.11 -5.27 17.64
N ALA A 31 10.67 -4.07 17.84
CA ALA A 31 12.06 -3.89 18.25
C ALA A 31 12.34 -4.22 19.74
N GLY A 32 11.33 -4.63 20.52
CA GLY A 32 11.48 -4.97 21.94
C GLY A 32 10.63 -6.14 22.45
N SER A 33 9.73 -6.70 21.64
CA SER A 33 8.92 -7.86 22.04
C SER A 33 8.82 -8.88 20.91
N ARG A 34 8.72 -10.18 21.25
CA ARG A 34 8.44 -11.25 20.28
C ARG A 34 7.10 -10.98 19.61
N THR A 35 7.13 -10.25 18.50
CA THR A 35 5.94 -9.94 17.70
C THR A 35 5.38 -11.26 17.17
N ARG A 36 4.28 -11.72 17.78
CA ARG A 36 3.67 -13.03 17.49
C ARG A 36 3.15 -13.12 16.04
N ASN A 37 2.93 -11.98 15.37
CA ASN A 37 2.31 -11.90 14.06
C ASN A 37 3.20 -11.29 12.97
N VAL A 38 4.32 -11.94 12.66
CA VAL A 38 5.22 -11.57 11.53
C VAL A 38 4.53 -11.50 10.16
N ARG A 39 3.36 -12.15 10.01
CA ARG A 39 2.58 -12.16 8.77
C ARG A 39 1.97 -10.79 8.46
N GLU A 40 1.66 -10.00 9.48
CA GLU A 40 1.05 -8.68 9.35
C GLU A 40 1.97 -7.71 8.61
N GLY A 41 3.25 -7.64 8.98
CA GLY A 41 4.24 -6.84 8.25
C GLY A 41 4.46 -7.28 6.80
N ARG A 42 4.23 -8.56 6.47
CA ARG A 42 4.24 -9.03 5.07
C ARG A 42 2.98 -8.62 4.33
N ALA A 43 1.81 -8.68 4.97
CA ALA A 43 0.55 -8.23 4.39
C ALA A 43 0.58 -6.73 4.07
N LEU A 44 1.02 -5.89 5.02
CA LEU A 44 1.17 -4.45 4.83
C LEU A 44 2.06 -4.10 3.63
N ARG A 45 3.21 -4.79 3.47
CA ARG A 45 4.10 -4.61 2.31
C ARG A 45 3.42 -4.95 0.99
N LYS A 46 2.69 -6.07 0.93
CA LYS A 46 1.98 -6.50 -0.27
C LYS A 46 0.88 -5.52 -0.67
N ASP A 47 0.18 -4.99 0.32
CA ASP A 47 -0.89 -4.04 0.08
C ASP A 47 -0.36 -2.71 -0.45
N ILE A 48 0.72 -2.18 0.13
CA ILE A 48 1.39 -0.97 -0.39
C ILE A 48 1.84 -1.20 -1.84
N ALA A 49 2.45 -2.35 -2.13
CA ALA A 49 2.91 -2.68 -3.48
C ALA A 49 1.75 -2.71 -4.48
N ARG A 50 0.63 -3.36 -4.15
CA ARG A 50 -0.56 -3.41 -5.01
C ARG A 50 -1.13 -2.04 -5.34
N ILE A 51 -1.23 -1.16 -4.34
CA ILE A 51 -1.75 0.20 -4.56
C ILE A 51 -0.82 1.00 -5.49
N LEU A 52 0.50 0.89 -5.29
CA LEU A 52 1.48 1.54 -6.16
C LEU A 52 1.43 1.00 -7.60
N THR A 53 1.25 -0.32 -7.76
CA THR A 53 1.11 -0.93 -9.09
C THR A 53 -0.15 -0.42 -9.80
N GLU A 54 -1.27 -0.30 -9.10
CA GLU A 54 -2.52 0.22 -9.67
C GLU A 54 -2.36 1.69 -10.10
N LEU A 55 -1.77 2.54 -9.25
CA LEU A 55 -1.47 3.93 -9.61
C LEU A 55 -0.59 4.01 -10.87
N ARG A 56 0.45 3.18 -10.94
CA ARG A 56 1.34 3.13 -12.10
C ARG A 56 0.63 2.63 -13.36
N ALA A 57 -0.25 1.64 -13.22
CA ALA A 57 -1.05 1.14 -14.34
C ALA A 57 -1.97 2.24 -14.90
N ARG A 58 -2.62 3.02 -14.03
CA ARG A 58 -3.45 4.17 -14.43
C ARG A 58 -2.65 5.25 -15.15
N GLU A 59 -1.46 5.60 -14.64
CA GLU A 59 -0.54 6.54 -15.30
C GLU A 59 -0.16 6.08 -16.72
N LEU A 60 0.17 4.80 -16.89
CA LEU A 60 0.54 4.24 -18.20
C LEU A 60 -0.64 4.25 -19.18
N VAL A 61 -1.86 3.99 -18.72
CA VAL A 61 -3.08 4.08 -19.56
C VAL A 61 -3.33 5.52 -20.01
N GLN A 62 -3.19 6.50 -19.10
CA GLN A 62 -3.34 7.92 -19.47
C GLN A 62 -2.26 8.36 -20.47
N ALA A 63 -1.00 7.97 -20.26
CA ALA A 63 0.10 8.29 -21.16
C ALA A 63 -0.10 7.74 -22.58
N LYS A 64 -0.69 6.54 -22.72
CA LYS A 64 -1.07 5.95 -24.02
C LYS A 64 -2.26 6.63 -24.69
N LYS A 65 -3.09 7.37 -23.94
CA LYS A 65 -4.27 8.07 -24.46
C LYS A 65 -3.91 9.44 -25.06
N THR A 66 -2.79 10.01 -24.63
CA THR A 66 -2.23 11.29 -25.12
C THR A 66 -1.18 11.12 -26.22
N ALA A 67 -0.83 9.90 -26.59
CA ALA A 67 0.08 9.55 -27.69
C ALA A 67 -0.71 8.99 -28.86
#